data_AF-A0A9D6V1N9-F1
#
_entry.id   AF-A0A9D6V1N9-F1
#
_cell.length_a   1.000
_cell.length_b   1.000
_cell.length_c   1.000
_cell.angle_alpha   90.00
_cell.angle_beta   90.00
_cell.angle_gamma   90.00
#
_symmetry.space_group_name_H-M   'P 1'
#
loop_
_entity.id
_entity.type
_entity.pdbx_description
1 polymer ?
#
loop_
_entity_poly.entity_id
_entity_poly.type
_entity_poly.pdbx_seq_one_letter_code
_entity_poly.pdbx_strand_id
1 'polypeptide(L)'
;MKPVHGAPVRMTPGEQTRPGALDEKPPLGRESSLIFVEVLQVSKKFREIKVYSDLSELSKDAATLFADAALRAIEEHGRFCVCLSGGSTPREMYARLSRHPFRSEIPWQNVRVLWDDERCRPVGTERFRLVW
;
A
#
# COMPACT_ATOMS: atom_id res chain seq x y z
N MET A 1 -2.33 68.21 -11.06
CA MET A 1 -0.90 67.80 -11.16
C MET A 1 -0.46 67.95 -12.61
N LYS A 2 0.67 68.63 -12.85
CA LYS A 2 1.14 69.10 -14.17
C LYS A 2 1.80 67.98 -15.01
N PRO A 3 1.79 68.04 -16.35
CA PRO A 3 2.56 67.15 -17.22
C PRO A 3 3.97 67.72 -17.48
N VAL A 4 4.98 66.87 -17.65
CA VAL A 4 6.32 67.29 -18.10
C VAL A 4 6.89 66.26 -19.09
N HIS A 5 7.28 66.75 -20.27
CA HIS A 5 8.05 66.07 -21.32
C HIS A 5 9.56 66.17 -21.04
N GLY A 6 10.34 65.22 -21.58
CA GLY A 6 11.80 65.28 -21.75
C GLY A 6 12.49 64.02 -21.20
N ALA A 7 13.38 63.30 -21.89
CA ALA A 7 14.19 63.58 -23.07
C ALA A 7 14.61 62.24 -23.74
N PRO A 8 15.07 62.24 -25.02
CA PRO A 8 15.40 61.03 -25.76
C PRO A 8 16.80 60.50 -25.39
N VAL A 9 16.94 59.19 -25.18
CA VAL A 9 18.27 58.55 -25.09
C VAL A 9 18.70 58.14 -26.50
N ARG A 10 19.78 58.78 -26.94
CA ARG A 10 20.43 58.71 -28.24
C ARG A 10 21.05 57.32 -28.45
N MET A 11 20.78 56.69 -29.59
CA MET A 11 21.54 55.53 -30.06
C MET A 11 22.96 55.95 -30.44
N THR A 12 23.96 55.19 -30.00
CA THR A 12 25.30 55.21 -30.60
C THR A 12 25.37 54.18 -31.73
N PRO A 13 25.96 54.50 -32.90
CA PRO A 13 26.01 53.61 -34.05
C PRO A 13 27.09 52.55 -33.85
N GLY A 14 26.72 51.29 -34.01
CA GLY A 14 27.68 50.18 -33.92
C GLY A 14 27.04 48.82 -34.21
N GLU A 15 26.09 48.77 -35.14
CA GLU A 15 25.60 47.52 -35.69
C GLU A 15 26.34 47.23 -36.99
N GLN A 16 27.21 46.22 -36.96
CA GLN A 16 27.61 45.48 -38.16
C GLN A 16 27.31 44.01 -37.92
N THR A 17 26.16 43.59 -38.43
CA THR A 17 25.83 42.19 -38.71
C THR A 17 26.77 41.64 -39.78
N ARG A 18 27.41 40.50 -39.54
CA ARG A 18 27.75 39.54 -40.62
C ARG A 18 27.67 38.08 -40.13
N PRO A 19 27.37 37.14 -41.04
CA PRO A 19 26.66 35.90 -40.73
C PRO A 19 27.58 34.67 -40.77
N GLY A 20 27.15 33.62 -40.06
CA GLY A 20 27.53 32.25 -40.34
C GLY A 20 28.53 31.64 -39.36
N ALA A 21 28.04 30.77 -38.48
CA ALA A 21 28.64 29.47 -38.23
C ALA A 21 27.62 28.60 -37.48
N LEU A 22 27.20 27.54 -38.16
CA LEU A 22 26.49 26.41 -37.60
C LEU A 22 27.40 25.74 -36.55
N ASP A 23 26.76 25.00 -35.64
CA ASP A 23 27.37 24.00 -34.72
C ASP A 23 27.59 24.42 -33.26
N GLU A 24 26.53 24.89 -32.60
CA GLU A 24 26.46 24.79 -31.13
C GLU A 24 25.49 23.66 -30.73
N LYS A 25 26.09 22.52 -30.42
CA LYS A 25 25.45 21.39 -29.74
C LYS A 25 24.83 21.89 -28.42
N PRO A 26 23.52 21.67 -28.15
CA PRO A 26 22.91 22.14 -26.92
C PRO A 26 23.57 21.46 -25.69
N PRO A 27 23.70 22.18 -24.57
CA PRO A 27 24.38 21.67 -23.39
C PRO A 27 23.67 20.43 -22.85
N LEU A 28 24.47 19.42 -22.49
CA LEU A 28 24.05 18.18 -21.86
C LEU A 28 23.52 18.50 -20.45
N GLY A 29 22.25 18.89 -20.40
CA GLY A 29 21.53 19.28 -19.20
C GLY A 29 20.75 18.12 -18.61
N ARG A 30 21.19 17.67 -17.44
CA ARG A 30 20.48 16.90 -16.40
C ARG A 30 19.88 15.55 -16.80
N GLU A 31 20.50 14.54 -16.22
CA GLU A 31 20.09 13.15 -16.19
C GLU A 31 18.61 12.92 -15.84
N SER A 32 17.98 12.10 -16.67
CA SER A 32 17.20 10.93 -16.26
C SER A 32 15.98 11.20 -15.39
N SER A 33 14.94 11.80 -15.97
CA SER A 33 13.56 11.46 -15.59
C SER A 33 13.24 10.04 -16.08
N LEU A 34 13.82 9.03 -15.43
CA LEU A 34 13.30 7.67 -15.52
C LEU A 34 12.06 7.62 -14.67
N ILE A 35 10.92 7.81 -15.33
CA ILE A 35 9.63 7.38 -14.83
C ILE A 35 9.74 5.86 -14.76
N PHE A 36 10.07 5.33 -13.58
CA PHE A 36 9.87 3.92 -13.30
C PHE A 36 8.35 3.69 -13.32
N VAL A 37 7.83 3.32 -14.48
CA VAL A 37 6.58 2.58 -14.55
C VAL A 37 6.92 1.24 -13.92
N GLU A 38 6.64 1.12 -12.62
CA GLU A 38 6.78 -0.14 -11.91
C GLU A 38 5.85 -1.13 -12.61
N VAL A 39 6.48 -2.02 -13.37
CA VAL A 39 5.84 -3.16 -14.02
C VAL A 39 5.08 -3.89 -12.92
N LEU A 40 3.75 -3.87 -13.01
CA LEU A 40 2.88 -4.75 -12.23
C LEU A 40 3.35 -6.17 -12.49
N GLN A 41 4.21 -6.66 -11.60
CA GLN A 41 4.57 -8.05 -11.54
C GLN A 41 3.31 -8.76 -11.07
N VAL A 42 2.49 -9.21 -12.04
CA VAL A 42 1.49 -10.25 -11.80
C VAL A 42 2.30 -11.51 -11.53
N SER A 43 2.80 -11.60 -10.30
CA SER A 43 3.56 -12.74 -9.83
C SER A 43 2.64 -13.95 -9.94
N LYS A 44 3.14 -14.98 -10.62
CA LYS A 44 2.48 -16.28 -10.71
C LYS A 44 2.37 -16.79 -9.27
N LYS A 45 1.17 -16.70 -8.69
CA LYS A 45 0.91 -17.06 -7.30
C LYS A 45 1.01 -18.57 -7.17
N PHE A 46 2.13 -19.07 -6.65
CA PHE A 46 2.27 -20.48 -6.33
C PHE A 46 1.24 -20.84 -5.24
N ARG A 47 0.47 -21.90 -5.47
CA ARG A 47 -0.41 -22.46 -4.45
C ARG A 47 0.44 -23.32 -3.54
N GLU A 48 0.65 -22.87 -2.32
CA GLU A 48 1.24 -23.70 -1.27
C GLU A 48 0.17 -24.63 -0.69
N ILE A 49 0.48 -25.93 -0.57
CA ILE A 49 -0.38 -26.92 0.09
C ILE A 49 0.39 -27.46 1.27
N LYS A 50 -0.11 -27.19 2.48
CA LYS A 50 0.39 -27.77 3.72
C LYS A 50 -0.58 -28.83 4.21
N VAL A 51 -0.05 -29.99 4.62
CA VAL A 51 -0.83 -31.11 5.18
C VAL A 51 -0.42 -31.26 6.64
N TYR A 52 -1.40 -31.31 7.53
CA TYR A 52 -1.20 -31.46 8.97
C TYR A 52 -1.81 -32.76 9.45
N SER A 53 -1.31 -33.27 10.56
CA SER A 53 -1.81 -34.51 11.15
C SER A 53 -3.19 -34.33 11.81
N ASP A 54 -3.46 -33.13 12.34
CA ASP A 54 -4.72 -32.79 13.00
C ASP A 54 -5.09 -31.29 12.91
N LEU A 55 -6.29 -30.97 13.41
CA LEU A 55 -6.85 -29.62 13.41
C LEU A 55 -6.09 -28.65 14.32
N SER A 56 -5.49 -29.14 15.42
CA SER A 56 -4.76 -28.33 16.38
C SER A 56 -3.44 -27.83 15.78
N GLU A 57 -2.71 -28.70 15.08
CA GLU A 57 -1.51 -28.33 14.33
C GLU A 57 -1.84 -27.31 13.22
N LEU A 58 -2.87 -27.59 12.43
CA LEU A 58 -3.35 -26.66 11.40
C LEU A 58 -3.71 -25.30 11.99
N SER A 59 -4.46 -25.29 13.09
CA SER A 59 -4.92 -24.06 13.74
C SER A 59 -3.78 -23.26 14.36
N LYS A 60 -2.74 -23.94 14.86
CA LYS A 60 -1.52 -23.30 15.35
C LYS A 60 -0.77 -22.63 14.20
N ASP A 61 -0.50 -23.34 13.12
CA ASP A 61 0.24 -22.79 11.97
C ASP A 61 -0.53 -21.66 11.30
N ALA A 62 -1.85 -21.78 11.17
CA ALA A 62 -2.71 -20.74 10.63
C ALA A 62 -2.72 -19.47 11.52
N ALA A 63 -2.67 -19.61 12.85
CA ALA A 63 -2.55 -18.48 13.76
C ALA A 63 -1.18 -17.79 13.64
N THR A 64 -0.10 -18.56 13.49
CA THR A 64 1.23 -18.02 13.20
C THR A 64 1.24 -17.27 11.87
N LEU A 65 0.69 -17.86 10.81
CA LEU A 65 0.61 -17.22 9.49
C LEU A 65 -0.18 -15.90 9.55
N PHE A 66 -1.28 -15.87 10.31
CA PHE A 66 -2.04 -14.64 10.54
C PHE A 66 -1.19 -13.58 11.24
N ALA A 67 -0.47 -13.95 12.31
CA ALA A 67 0.37 -13.03 13.05
C ALA A 67 1.49 -12.45 12.17
N ASP A 68 2.18 -13.30 11.41
CA ASP A 68 3.24 -12.88 10.49
C ASP A 68 2.72 -11.97 9.37
N ALA A 69 1.53 -12.24 8.85
CA ALA A 69 0.88 -11.37 7.87
C ALA A 69 0.47 -10.03 8.49
N ALA A 70 -0.06 -10.05 9.72
CA ALA A 70 -0.47 -8.85 10.43
C ALA A 70 0.71 -7.94 10.75
N LEU A 71 1.78 -8.51 11.33
CA LEU A 71 2.99 -7.76 11.69
C LEU A 71 3.62 -7.10 10.45
N ARG A 72 3.81 -7.87 9.36
CA ARG A 72 4.36 -7.32 8.11
C ARG A 72 3.48 -6.22 7.52
N ALA A 73 2.18 -6.43 7.41
CA ALA A 73 1.28 -5.43 6.84
C ALA A 73 1.19 -4.15 7.72
N ILE A 74 1.25 -4.29 9.04
CA ILE A 74 1.27 -3.15 9.95
C ILE A 74 2.58 -2.39 9.83
N GLU A 75 3.71 -3.10 9.71
CA GLU A 75 5.02 -2.48 9.48
C GLU A 75 5.06 -1.72 8.14
N GLU A 76 4.58 -2.32 7.06
CA GLU A 76 4.65 -1.75 5.71
C GLU A 76 3.59 -0.67 5.44
N HIS A 77 2.41 -0.77 6.07
CA HIS A 77 1.24 0.05 5.70
C HIS A 77 0.52 0.71 6.88
N GLY A 78 0.99 0.48 8.11
CA GLY A 78 0.36 0.99 9.33
C GLY A 78 -0.97 0.31 9.69
N ARG A 79 -1.44 -0.67 8.92
CA ARG A 79 -2.69 -1.41 9.15
C ARG A 79 -2.70 -2.78 8.49
N PHE A 80 -3.43 -3.71 9.09
CA PHE A 80 -3.72 -5.03 8.52
C PHE A 80 -5.22 -5.20 8.34
N CYS A 81 -5.67 -5.42 7.10
CA CYS A 81 -7.07 -5.69 6.79
C CYS A 81 -7.26 -7.19 6.52
N VAL A 82 -8.23 -7.81 7.19
CA VAL A 82 -8.50 -9.25 7.06
C VAL A 82 -10.00 -9.53 7.03
N CYS A 83 -10.42 -10.36 6.06
CA CYS A 83 -11.77 -10.92 6.05
C CYS A 83 -11.77 -12.24 6.81
N LEU A 84 -12.64 -12.38 7.81
CA LEU A 84 -12.77 -13.63 8.57
C LEU A 84 -13.83 -14.53 7.94
N SER A 85 -13.56 -15.82 7.94
CA SER A 85 -14.50 -16.85 7.50
C SER A 85 -15.30 -17.39 8.70
N GLY A 86 -16.55 -17.77 8.45
CA GLY A 86 -17.33 -18.56 9.40
C GLY A 86 -16.96 -20.04 9.37
N GLY A 87 -17.59 -20.82 10.24
CA GLY A 87 -17.49 -22.29 10.26
C GLY A 87 -16.61 -22.84 11.39
N SER A 88 -16.59 -24.17 11.53
CA SER A 88 -15.89 -24.87 12.62
C SER A 88 -14.37 -24.90 12.45
N THR A 89 -13.88 -24.95 11.21
CA THR A 89 -12.44 -25.06 10.91
C THR A 89 -11.61 -23.85 11.40
N PRO A 90 -11.97 -22.59 11.09
CA PRO A 90 -11.17 -21.45 11.57
C PRO A 90 -11.37 -21.17 13.07
N ARG A 91 -12.33 -21.84 13.72
CA ARG A 91 -12.70 -21.54 15.10
C ARG A 91 -11.54 -21.76 16.07
N GLU A 92 -10.85 -22.89 15.97
CA GLU A 92 -9.73 -23.14 16.88
C GLU A 92 -8.58 -22.13 16.66
N MET A 93 -8.35 -21.70 15.42
CA MET A 93 -7.40 -20.63 15.11
C MET A 93 -7.77 -19.31 15.80
N TYR A 94 -9.02 -18.82 15.71
CA TYR A 94 -9.35 -17.54 16.36
C TYR A 94 -9.33 -17.64 17.89
N ALA A 95 -9.67 -18.81 18.45
CA ALA A 95 -9.49 -19.04 19.89
C ALA A 95 -8.01 -18.90 20.31
N ARG A 96 -7.08 -19.39 19.49
CA ARG A 96 -5.63 -19.21 19.71
C ARG A 96 -5.21 -17.74 19.59
N LEU A 97 -5.69 -17.02 18.57
CA LEU A 97 -5.41 -15.58 18.41
C LEU A 97 -5.86 -14.74 19.61
N SER A 98 -6.91 -15.17 20.33
CA SER A 98 -7.39 -14.49 21.55
C SER A 98 -6.55 -14.74 22.81
N ARG A 99 -5.49 -15.56 22.73
CA ARG A 99 -4.64 -15.98 23.85
C ARG A 99 -3.19 -15.58 23.63
N HIS A 100 -2.38 -15.67 24.69
CA HIS A 100 -0.93 -15.54 24.57
C HIS A 100 -0.36 -16.62 23.63
N PRO A 101 0.63 -16.32 22.77
CA PRO A 101 1.30 -15.02 22.64
C PRO A 101 0.59 -14.01 21.72
N PHE A 102 -0.25 -14.48 20.80
CA PHE A 102 -0.84 -13.68 19.72
C PHE A 102 -1.64 -12.47 20.19
N ARG A 103 -2.40 -12.61 21.29
CA ARG A 103 -3.16 -11.50 21.86
C ARG A 103 -2.28 -10.32 22.24
N SER A 104 -1.07 -10.60 22.71
CA SER A 104 -0.11 -9.61 23.20
C SER A 104 0.85 -9.12 22.11
N GLU A 105 1.20 -9.97 21.15
CA GLU A 105 2.17 -9.63 20.10
C GLU A 105 1.56 -8.85 18.93
N ILE A 106 0.29 -9.13 18.58
CA ILE A 106 -0.37 -8.48 17.46
C ILE A 106 -0.87 -7.08 17.90
N PRO A 107 -0.51 -5.99 17.19
CA PRO A 107 -1.05 -4.65 17.44
C PRO A 107 -2.53 -4.54 16.98
N TRP A 108 -3.46 -5.09 17.76
CA TRP A 108 -4.88 -5.21 17.38
C TRP A 108 -5.57 -3.88 17.02
N GLN A 109 -5.10 -2.76 17.56
CA GLN A 109 -5.60 -1.42 17.22
C GLN A 109 -5.34 -1.03 15.74
N ASN A 110 -4.37 -1.69 15.09
CA ASN A 110 -4.05 -1.52 13.67
C ASN A 110 -4.69 -2.60 12.79
N VAL A 111 -5.38 -3.59 13.37
CA VAL A 111 -6.11 -4.62 12.63
C VAL A 111 -7.51 -4.11 12.27
N ARG A 112 -7.96 -4.41 11.06
CA ARG A 112 -9.30 -4.13 10.55
C ARG A 112 -9.93 -5.45 10.11
N VAL A 113 -10.96 -5.86 10.84
CA VAL A 113 -11.70 -7.09 10.56
C VAL A 113 -12.88 -6.75 9.65
N LEU A 114 -12.99 -7.47 8.55
CA LEU A 114 -14.10 -7.43 7.61
C LEU A 114 -14.84 -8.78 7.63
N TRP A 115 -16.09 -8.76 7.18
CA TRP A 115 -16.92 -9.94 6.96
C TRP A 115 -17.16 -10.10 5.46
N ASP A 116 -16.86 -11.30 4.94
CA ASP A 116 -17.01 -11.62 3.52
C ASP A 116 -18.42 -12.12 3.17
N ASP A 117 -19.02 -12.92 4.07
CA ASP A 117 -20.37 -13.47 3.92
C ASP A 117 -21.02 -13.59 5.30
N GLU A 118 -22.01 -12.73 5.58
CA GLU A 118 -22.80 -12.77 6.81
C GLU A 118 -24.26 -13.03 6.45
N ARG A 119 -24.92 -13.88 7.23
CA ARG A 119 -26.31 -14.24 6.96
C ARG A 119 -27.22 -13.22 7.62
N CYS A 120 -27.99 -12.48 6.84
CA CYS A 120 -29.01 -11.57 7.36
C CYS A 120 -30.16 -12.33 8.04
N ARG A 121 -30.29 -12.22 9.35
CA ARG A 121 -31.35 -12.72 10.22
C ARG A 121 -31.57 -11.72 11.39
N PRO A 122 -32.50 -11.98 12.31
CA PRO A 122 -32.73 -11.08 13.42
C PRO A 122 -31.59 -11.12 14.45
N VAL A 123 -31.21 -9.93 14.93
CA VAL A 123 -30.33 -9.74 16.09
C VAL A 123 -30.88 -10.53 17.27
N GLY A 124 -30.02 -11.23 18.00
CA GLY A 124 -30.40 -11.99 19.19
C GLY A 124 -30.84 -13.44 18.93
N THR A 125 -30.84 -13.89 17.68
CA THR A 125 -30.94 -15.32 17.37
C THR A 125 -29.55 -15.97 17.47
N GLU A 126 -29.48 -17.26 17.86
CA GLU A 126 -28.22 -18.01 18.10
C GLU A 126 -27.32 -18.20 16.86
N ARG A 127 -27.51 -17.43 15.79
CA ARG A 127 -26.81 -17.58 14.50
C ARG A 127 -26.51 -16.25 13.84
N PHE A 128 -26.38 -15.18 14.64
CA PHE A 128 -26.27 -13.78 14.16
C PHE A 128 -24.89 -13.17 14.14
N ARG A 129 -23.87 -13.95 14.49
CA ARG A 129 -22.46 -13.58 14.43
C ARG A 129 -21.71 -14.89 14.29
N LEU A 130 -20.69 -14.92 13.43
CA LEU A 130 -19.50 -15.79 13.52
C LEU A 130 -19.76 -17.05 14.35
N VAL A 131 -20.17 -18.14 13.71
CA VAL A 131 -20.52 -19.40 14.40
C VAL A 131 -19.42 -19.79 15.38
N TRP A 132 -19.72 -19.61 16.66
CA TRP A 132 -19.12 -20.23 17.83
C TRP A 132 -20.24 -20.85 18.65
#